data_AF-A0A062TW59-F1
#
_entry.id   AF-A0A062TW59-F1
#
_cell.length_a   1.000
_cell.length_b   1.000
_cell.length_c   1.000
_cell.angle_alpha   90.00
_cell.angle_beta   90.00
_cell.angle_gamma   90.00
#
_symmetry.space_group_name_H-M   'P 1'
#
loop_
_entity.id
_entity.type
_entity.pdbx_description
1 polymer ?
#
loop_
_entity_poly.entity_id
_entity_poly.type
_entity_poly.pdbx_seq_one_letter_code
_entity_poly.pdbx_strand_id
1 'polypeptide(L)'
;MKPRVNIRLSHEMHRILEEMVLAPGATKSAIMEDALRAYLDPQRNAARDDLLLQRVGRIEKRQNAMERDLALCLETLGQFVLYWLTRTDPIPEAERDAAQILGQRRFEFFIDQVARRVASDEPLSKRVFPPSTHDSQ
;
A
#
# COMPACT_ATOMS: atom_id res chain seq x y z
N MET A 1 0.71 7.33 51.64
CA MET A 1 0.93 5.90 51.95
C MET A 1 0.31 5.09 50.82
N LYS A 2 1.06 4.19 50.15
CA LYS A 2 0.53 3.42 49.01
C LYS A 2 -0.32 2.24 49.53
N PRO A 3 -1.55 2.02 49.04
CA PRO A 3 -2.38 0.88 49.45
C PRO A 3 -1.75 -0.44 48.99
N ARG A 4 -1.82 -1.48 49.83
CA ARG A 4 -1.34 -2.83 49.47
C ARG A 4 -2.44 -3.56 48.70
N VAL A 5 -2.12 -4.00 47.49
CA VAL A 5 -3.01 -4.81 46.64
C VAL A 5 -2.34 -6.16 46.42
N ASN A 6 -3.07 -7.25 46.64
CA ASN A 6 -2.58 -8.61 46.45
C ASN A 6 -3.14 -9.17 45.14
N ILE A 7 -2.29 -9.35 44.13
CA ILE A 7 -2.68 -9.74 42.77
C ILE A 7 -2.08 -11.10 42.46
N ARG A 8 -2.90 -12.02 41.96
CA ARG A 8 -2.41 -13.31 41.44
C ARG A 8 -2.02 -13.12 39.98
N LEU A 9 -0.78 -13.50 39.65
CA LEU A 9 -0.27 -13.53 38.29
C LEU A 9 -0.21 -14.97 37.80
N SER A 10 -0.35 -15.18 36.49
CA SER A 10 -0.01 -16.47 35.91
C SER A 10 1.48 -16.75 36.10
N HIS A 11 1.87 -18.03 36.04
CA HIS A 11 3.27 -18.43 36.21
C HIS A 11 4.18 -17.77 35.16
N GLU A 12 3.68 -17.65 33.93
CA GLU A 12 4.36 -16.98 32.83
C GLU A 12 4.58 -15.48 33.11
N MET A 13 3.54 -14.75 33.56
CA MET A 13 3.69 -13.31 33.84
C MET A 13 4.57 -13.04 35.05
N HIS A 14 4.54 -13.92 36.05
CA HIS A 14 5.47 -13.83 37.17
C HIS A 14 6.92 -13.96 36.70
N ARG A 15 7.22 -14.92 35.82
CA ARG A 15 8.57 -15.09 35.24
C ARG A 15 9.02 -13.84 34.49
N ILE A 16 8.18 -13.31 33.60
CA ILE A 16 8.49 -12.09 32.83
C ILE A 16 8.74 -10.91 33.78
N LEU A 17 7.93 -10.77 34.83
CA LEU A 17 8.13 -9.72 35.85
C LEU A 17 9.46 -9.86 36.59
N GLU A 18 9.90 -11.08 36.89
CA GLU A 18 11.21 -11.31 37.52
C GLU A 18 12.36 -10.94 36.58
N GLU A 19 12.26 -11.29 35.29
CA GLU A 19 13.24 -10.93 34.28
C GLU A 19 13.37 -9.40 34.14
N MET A 20 12.26 -8.66 34.16
CA MET A 20 12.27 -7.19 34.06
C MET A 20 12.92 -6.50 35.27
N VAL A 21 12.92 -7.12 36.45
CA VAL A 21 13.51 -6.55 37.67
C VAL A 21 15.02 -6.71 37.72
N LEU A 22 15.60 -7.54 36.85
CA LEU A 22 17.06 -7.67 36.72
C LEU A 22 17.73 -6.38 36.21
N ALA A 23 16.95 -5.46 35.64
CA ALA A 23 17.42 -4.13 35.26
C ALA A 23 17.75 -3.27 36.51
N PRO A 24 18.92 -2.58 36.56
CA PRO A 24 19.30 -1.76 37.70
C PRO A 24 18.27 -0.68 38.04
N GLY A 25 17.82 -0.64 39.30
CA GLY A 25 16.90 0.39 39.80
C GLY A 25 15.40 0.10 39.60
N ALA A 26 15.03 -1.02 38.99
CA ALA A 26 13.63 -1.41 38.83
C ALA A 26 13.13 -2.25 40.03
N THR A 27 11.88 -2.02 40.47
CA THR A 27 11.23 -2.87 41.48
C THR A 27 9.93 -3.44 40.92
N LYS A 28 9.52 -4.63 41.38
CA LYS A 28 8.24 -5.27 40.97
C LYS A 28 7.06 -4.30 41.11
N SER A 29 7.02 -3.52 42.19
CA SER A 29 5.97 -2.52 42.44
C SER A 29 6.05 -1.34 41.47
N ALA A 30 7.25 -0.84 41.15
CA ALA A 30 7.40 0.27 40.20
C ALA A 30 6.99 -0.15 38.79
N ILE A 31 7.41 -1.33 38.34
CA ILE A 31 7.04 -1.87 37.03
C ILE A 31 5.52 -2.08 36.93
N MET A 32 4.89 -2.66 37.95
CA MET A 32 3.44 -2.84 37.97
C MET A 32 2.67 -1.52 37.97
N GLU A 33 3.15 -0.51 38.70
CA GLU A 33 2.54 0.81 38.75
C GLU A 33 2.67 1.55 37.42
N ASP A 34 3.82 1.45 36.76
CA ASP A 34 4.05 2.02 35.42
C ASP A 34 3.23 1.30 34.35
N ALA A 35 3.13 -0.03 34.41
CA ALA A 35 2.29 -0.82 33.51
C ALA A 35 0.81 -0.46 33.68
N LEU A 36 0.34 -0.29 34.91
CA LEU A 36 -1.05 0.10 35.19
C LEU A 36 -1.32 1.53 34.72
N ARG A 37 -0.40 2.47 34.95
CA ARG A 37 -0.50 3.84 34.46
C ARG A 37 -0.55 3.87 32.93
N ALA A 38 0.32 3.10 32.28
CA ALA A 38 0.34 2.96 30.83
C ALA A 38 -0.92 2.31 30.25
N TYR A 39 -1.52 1.34 30.96
CA TYR A 39 -2.75 0.69 30.55
C TYR A 39 -3.97 1.62 30.67
N LEU A 40 -3.99 2.43 31.73
CA LEU A 40 -5.09 3.37 32.02
C LEU A 40 -4.95 4.72 31.31
N ASP A 41 -3.85 4.98 30.60
CA ASP A 41 -3.61 6.23 29.89
C ASP A 41 -4.51 6.36 28.64
N PRO A 42 -5.54 7.23 28.67
CA PRO A 42 -6.45 7.39 27.55
C PRO A 42 -5.77 8.03 26.34
N GLN A 43 -4.75 8.88 26.56
CA GLN A 43 -4.02 9.55 25.50
C GLN A 43 -3.19 8.54 24.69
N ARG A 44 -2.62 7.54 25.36
CA ARG A 44 -1.86 6.48 24.69
C ARG A 44 -2.74 5.60 23.79
N ASN A 45 -3.98 5.35 24.17
CA ASN A 45 -4.93 4.62 23.33
C ASN A 45 -5.42 5.49 22.17
N ALA A 46 -5.81 6.73 22.44
CA ALA A 46 -6.21 7.69 21.41
C ALA A 46 -5.10 7.93 20.37
N ALA A 47 -3.85 8.10 20.79
CA ALA A 47 -2.72 8.29 19.88
C ALA A 47 -2.48 7.07 18.97
N ARG A 48 -2.73 5.86 19.47
CA ARG A 48 -2.63 4.64 18.65
C ARG A 48 -3.74 4.58 17.61
N ASP A 49 -4.97 4.89 18.02
CA ASP A 49 -6.13 4.91 17.13
C ASP A 49 -6.00 6.00 16.06
N ASP A 50 -5.49 7.17 16.41
CA ASP A 50 -5.22 8.27 15.48
C ASP A 50 -4.18 7.89 14.41
N LEU A 51 -3.09 7.23 14.81
CA LEU A 51 -2.08 6.73 13.87
C LEU A 51 -2.66 5.68 12.91
N LEU A 52 -3.55 4.83 13.40
CA LEU A 52 -4.26 3.86 12.57
C LEU A 52 -5.20 4.56 11.58
N LEU A 53 -6.02 5.50 12.04
CA LEU A 53 -6.92 6.30 11.20
C LEU A 53 -6.16 7.06 10.12
N GLN A 54 -5.02 7.68 10.46
CA GLN A 54 -4.16 8.34 9.48
C GLN A 54 -3.62 7.37 8.43
N ARG A 55 -3.22 6.15 8.84
CA ARG A 55 -2.73 5.14 7.91
C ARG A 55 -3.84 4.66 6.97
N VAL A 56 -5.06 4.45 7.49
CA VAL A 56 -6.24 4.10 6.70
C VAL A 56 -6.56 5.22 5.71
N GLY A 57 -6.62 6.48 6.14
CA GLY A 57 -6.86 7.61 5.25
C GLY A 57 -5.81 7.75 4.14
N ARG A 58 -4.54 7.40 4.40
CA ARG A 58 -3.52 7.32 3.34
C ARG A 58 -3.78 6.19 2.34
N ILE A 59 -4.30 5.05 2.79
CA ILE A 59 -4.68 3.93 1.92
C ILE A 59 -5.87 4.34 1.05
N GLU A 60 -6.90 4.93 1.62
CA GLU A 60 -8.08 5.42 0.89
C GLU A 60 -7.71 6.44 -0.20
N LYS A 61 -6.84 7.41 0.11
CA LYS A 61 -6.35 8.37 -0.88
C LYS A 61 -5.63 7.68 -2.05
N ARG A 62 -4.81 6.66 -1.77
CA ARG A 62 -4.13 5.87 -2.80
C ARG A 62 -5.11 5.04 -3.62
N GLN A 63 -6.11 4.44 -2.99
CA GLN A 63 -7.16 3.69 -3.66
C GLN A 63 -7.97 4.57 -4.60
N ASN A 64 -8.40 5.75 -4.15
CA ASN A 64 -9.14 6.71 -4.99
C ASN A 64 -8.31 7.21 -6.18
N ALA A 65 -6.98 7.31 -6.03
CA ALA A 65 -6.10 7.60 -7.16
C ALA A 65 -6.07 6.42 -8.15
N MET A 66 -5.91 5.18 -7.67
CA MET A 66 -5.92 3.99 -8.51
C MET A 66 -7.25 3.80 -9.26
N GLU A 67 -8.39 4.06 -8.61
CA GLU A 67 -9.70 3.97 -9.25
C GLU A 67 -9.85 4.98 -10.40
N ARG A 68 -9.36 6.21 -10.22
CA ARG A 68 -9.33 7.23 -11.29
C ARG A 68 -8.41 6.82 -12.44
N ASP A 69 -7.21 6.34 -12.13
CA ASP A 69 -6.25 5.89 -13.14
C ASP A 69 -6.80 4.69 -13.93
N LEU A 70 -7.53 3.79 -13.27
CA LEU A 70 -8.20 2.65 -13.92
C LEU A 70 -9.34 3.11 -14.83
N ALA A 71 -10.15 4.07 -14.39
CA ALA A 71 -11.21 4.65 -15.22
C ALA A 71 -10.63 5.32 -16.49
N LEU A 72 -9.56 6.10 -16.35
CA LEU A 72 -8.86 6.70 -17.50
C LEU A 72 -8.28 5.64 -18.46
N CYS A 73 -7.71 4.56 -17.91
CA CYS A 73 -7.23 3.43 -18.72
C CYS A 73 -8.38 2.80 -19.51
N LEU A 74 -9.55 2.59 -18.88
CA LEU A 74 -10.72 2.00 -19.52
C LEU A 74 -11.28 2.90 -20.63
N GLU A 75 -11.39 4.21 -20.38
CA GLU A 75 -11.82 5.19 -21.38
C GLU A 75 -10.88 5.21 -22.59
N THR A 76 -9.57 5.25 -22.33
CA THR A 76 -8.54 5.27 -23.37
C THR A 76 -8.56 3.98 -24.21
N LEU A 77 -8.71 2.82 -23.56
CA LEU A 77 -8.82 1.53 -24.24
C LEU A 77 -10.11 1.44 -25.07
N GLY A 78 -11.24 1.86 -24.52
CA GLY A 78 -12.51 1.90 -25.23
C GLY A 78 -12.44 2.77 -26.49
N GLN A 79 -11.84 3.95 -26.37
CA GLN A 79 -11.65 4.86 -27.49
C GLN A 79 -10.67 4.29 -28.53
N PHE A 80 -9.59 3.62 -28.11
CA PHE A 80 -8.68 2.93 -29.01
C PHE A 80 -9.39 1.82 -29.80
N VAL A 81 -10.16 0.96 -29.13
CA VAL A 81 -10.91 -0.13 -29.78
C VAL A 81 -11.94 0.43 -30.76
N LEU A 82 -12.69 1.46 -30.36
CA LEU A 82 -13.65 2.12 -31.25
C LEU A 82 -12.96 2.71 -32.48
N TYR A 83 -11.84 3.42 -32.29
CA TYR A 83 -11.07 3.97 -33.40
C TYR A 83 -10.58 2.84 -34.32
N TRP A 84 -10.04 1.76 -33.76
CA TRP A 84 -9.56 0.62 -34.54
C TRP A 84 -10.67 -0.01 -35.38
N LEU A 85 -11.86 -0.23 -34.82
CA LEU A 85 -13.00 -0.81 -35.54
C LEU A 85 -13.62 0.12 -36.59
N THR A 86 -13.50 1.43 -36.42
CA THR A 86 -14.17 2.41 -37.30
C THR A 86 -13.26 3.01 -38.37
N ARG A 87 -11.94 2.98 -38.18
CA ARG A 87 -10.97 3.62 -39.07
C ARG A 87 -9.99 2.66 -39.74
N THR A 88 -9.89 1.42 -39.28
CA THR A 88 -8.98 0.45 -39.90
C THR A 88 -9.65 -0.19 -41.11
N ASP A 89 -9.05 -0.03 -42.28
CA ASP A 89 -9.51 -0.71 -43.48
C ASP A 89 -9.37 -2.24 -43.30
N PRO A 90 -10.38 -3.03 -43.71
CA PRO A 90 -10.32 -4.48 -43.60
C PRO A 90 -9.20 -5.03 -44.49
N ILE A 91 -8.43 -5.97 -43.94
CA ILE A 91 -7.32 -6.60 -44.65
C ILE A 91 -7.89 -7.52 -45.74
N PRO A 92 -7.39 -7.46 -47.00
CA PRO A 92 -7.79 -8.37 -48.06
C PRO A 92 -7.63 -9.83 -47.65
N GLU A 93 -8.55 -10.70 -48.08
CA GLU A 93 -8.61 -12.10 -47.63
C GLU A 93 -7.30 -12.86 -47.83
N ALA A 94 -6.65 -12.63 -48.98
CA ALA A 94 -5.41 -13.27 -49.38
C ALA A 94 -4.20 -12.87 -48.51
N GLU A 95 -4.28 -11.75 -47.80
CA GLU A 95 -3.19 -11.20 -46.98
C GLU A 95 -3.40 -11.44 -45.49
N ARG A 96 -4.56 -11.97 -45.07
CA ARG A 96 -4.94 -12.14 -43.66
C ARG A 96 -3.93 -12.97 -42.87
N ASP A 97 -3.50 -14.11 -43.40
CA ASP A 97 -2.57 -15.00 -42.71
C ASP A 97 -1.21 -14.32 -42.51
N ALA A 98 -0.70 -13.64 -43.54
CA ALA A 98 0.56 -12.90 -43.47
C ALA A 98 0.47 -11.73 -42.48
N ALA A 99 -0.64 -10.99 -42.51
CA ALA A 99 -0.90 -9.89 -41.59
C ALA A 99 -1.04 -10.37 -40.14
N GLN A 100 -1.69 -11.52 -39.90
CA GLN A 100 -1.83 -12.12 -38.58
C GLN A 100 -0.46 -12.51 -38.01
N ILE A 101 0.38 -13.19 -38.80
CA ILE A 101 1.74 -13.58 -38.39
C ILE A 101 2.58 -12.33 -38.06
N LEU A 102 2.52 -11.29 -38.89
CA LEU A 102 3.23 -10.04 -38.64
C LEU A 102 2.70 -9.33 -37.39
N GLY A 103 1.38 -9.31 -37.20
CA GLY A 103 0.71 -8.77 -36.03
C GLY A 103 1.18 -9.45 -34.74
N GLN A 104 1.21 -10.78 -34.71
CA GLN A 104 1.69 -11.54 -33.56
C GLN A 104 3.15 -11.19 -33.24
N ARG A 105 4.04 -11.16 -34.26
CA ARG A 105 5.45 -10.80 -34.05
C ARG A 105 5.62 -9.39 -33.47
N ARG A 106 4.85 -8.42 -33.97
CA ARG A 106 4.86 -7.05 -33.45
C ARG A 106 4.34 -6.98 -32.02
N PHE A 107 3.32 -7.77 -31.69
CA PHE A 107 2.77 -7.85 -30.35
C PHE A 107 3.78 -8.41 -29.35
N GLU A 108 4.43 -9.54 -29.66
CA GLU A 108 5.48 -10.11 -28.81
C GLU A 108 6.61 -9.09 -28.55
N PHE A 109 7.07 -8.40 -29.61
CA PHE A 109 8.09 -7.35 -29.46
C PHE A 109 7.62 -6.20 -28.56
N PHE A 110 6.36 -5.80 -28.68
CA PHE A 110 5.77 -4.78 -27.81
C PHE A 110 5.73 -5.24 -26.34
N ILE A 111 5.32 -6.49 -26.07
CA ILE A 111 5.32 -7.07 -24.73
C ILE A 111 6.72 -7.03 -24.12
N ASP A 112 7.76 -7.41 -24.88
CA ASP A 112 9.15 -7.30 -24.44
C ASP A 112 9.56 -5.86 -24.11
N GLN A 113 9.13 -4.88 -24.92
CA GLN A 113 9.39 -3.46 -24.64
C GLN A 113 8.69 -3.00 -23.35
N VAL A 114 7.45 -3.42 -23.12
CA VAL A 114 6.70 -3.10 -21.90
C VAL A 114 7.36 -3.74 -20.69
N ALA A 115 7.71 -5.03 -20.76
CA ALA A 115 8.36 -5.76 -19.68
C ALA A 115 9.69 -5.10 -19.26
N ARG A 116 10.54 -4.74 -20.23
CA ARG A 116 11.77 -3.99 -19.98
C ARG A 116 11.51 -2.65 -19.28
N ARG A 117 10.45 -1.95 -19.69
CA ARG A 117 10.13 -0.64 -19.13
C ARG A 117 9.50 -0.71 -17.73
N VAL A 118 8.71 -1.73 -17.44
CA VAL A 118 8.17 -1.99 -16.10
C VAL A 118 9.29 -2.37 -15.13
N ALA A 119 10.30 -3.10 -15.61
CA ALA A 119 11.50 -3.41 -14.82
C ALA A 119 12.45 -2.20 -14.64
N SER A 120 12.22 -1.09 -15.34
CA SER A 120 12.99 0.15 -15.24
C SER A 120 12.37 1.10 -14.21
N ASP A 121 13.21 1.90 -13.53
CA ASP A 121 12.80 2.82 -12.45
C ASP A 121 11.98 4.05 -12.92
N GLU A 122 11.81 4.18 -14.24
CA GLU A 122 11.05 5.25 -14.89
C GLU A 122 9.81 4.72 -15.63
N PRO A 123 8.72 4.41 -14.91
CA PRO A 123 7.48 3.94 -15.51
C PRO A 123 6.86 5.03 -16.37
N LEU A 124 6.19 4.62 -17.46
CA LEU A 124 5.52 5.52 -18.41
C LEU A 124 4.54 6.47 -17.72
N SER A 125 3.89 6.02 -16.64
CA SER A 125 2.97 6.83 -15.84
C SER A 125 3.59 8.11 -15.30
N LYS A 126 4.86 8.09 -14.83
CA LYS A 126 5.56 9.31 -14.36
C LYS A 126 5.75 10.35 -15.46
N ARG A 127 5.84 9.92 -16.73
CA ARG A 127 6.02 10.81 -17.89
C ARG A 127 4.70 11.40 -18.38
N VAL A 128 3.62 10.62 -18.31
CA VAL A 128 2.29 11.04 -18.77
C VAL A 128 1.56 11.84 -17.69
N PHE A 129 1.77 11.47 -16.43
CA PHE A 129 1.23 12.12 -15.24
C PHE A 129 2.41 12.60 -14.38
N PRO A 130 3.01 13.76 -14.70
CA PRO A 130 4.05 14.33 -13.85
C PRO A 130 3.48 14.54 -12.43
N PRO A 131 4.30 14.39 -11.38
CA PRO A 131 3.84 14.65 -10.02
C PRO A 131 3.29 16.07 -9.95
N SER A 132 2.01 16.18 -9.57
CA SER A 132 1.36 17.47 -9.36
C SER A 132 2.19 18.31 -8.39
N THR A 133 2.64 19.49 -8.83
CA THR A 133 3.51 20.43 -8.12
C THR A 133 2.85 21.10 -6.90
N HIS A 134 1.98 20.39 -6.20
CA HIS A 134 1.24 20.87 -5.03
C HIS A 134 1.62 20.08 -3.79
N ASP A 135 2.82 20.39 -3.28
CA ASP A 135 3.18 20.26 -1.86
C ASP A 135 4.36 21.22 -1.62
N SER A 136 4.06 22.50 -1.67
CA SER A 136 4.94 23.59 -1.21
C SER A 136 4.05 24.75 -0.81
N GLN A 137 3.42 24.62 0.36
CA GLN A 137 3.00 25.72 1.23
C GLN A 137 2.71 25.18 2.62
#